data_AF-A0A524GJ21-F1
#
_entry.id   AF-A0A524GJ21-F1
#
_cell.length_a   1.000
_cell.length_b   1.000
_cell.length_c   1.000
_cell.angle_alpha   90.00
_cell.angle_beta   90.00
_cell.angle_gamma   90.00
#
_symmetry.space_group_name_H-M   'P 1'
#
loop_
_entity.id
_entity.type
_entity.pdbx_description
1 polymer ?
#
loop_
_entity_poly.entity_id
_entity_poly.type
_entity_poly.pdbx_seq_one_letter_code
_entity_poly.pdbx_strand_id
1 'polypeptide(L)'
;MTAYRLAIDQTTQTIDMRAKYYRILVIAVVLVSLVSIIWSLIAWAWSPLACCFSLIPVCGFYFSFDNRLLNHWQSRLLDSWSNREIDFHAFSSAVSAISTLPEGTVQGMLATLPQAGDLLAEQKVSPSTRQAVAALFTTKYACRSDMLALKTVASTIVAVSVIVSIGYRMWQPLLGMMAVIVIPLAQNRMKAWRFKKMKEKIAKVSRQPDFNKEKYLEYVDDLSWAPLSVSEIERLVQADEPHWASAATGAGQ
;
A
#
# COMPACT_ATOMS: atom_id res chain seq x y z
N MET A 1 4.65 -11.54 26.88
CA MET A 1 5.51 -10.65 26.07
C MET A 1 4.66 -9.44 25.71
N THR A 2 5.11 -8.20 25.93
CA THR A 2 4.27 -7.02 25.69
C THR A 2 4.04 -6.82 24.19
N ALA A 3 2.85 -6.38 23.79
CA ALA A 3 2.52 -6.11 22.38
C ALA A 3 3.50 -5.13 21.72
N TYR A 4 4.00 -4.15 22.48
CA TYR A 4 5.08 -3.25 22.06
C TYR A 4 6.36 -3.97 21.65
N ARG A 5 6.83 -4.93 22.47
CA ARG A 5 8.05 -5.67 22.16
C ARG A 5 7.87 -6.46 20.87
N LEU A 6 6.73 -7.12 20.71
CA LEU A 6 6.39 -7.83 19.48
C LEU A 6 6.35 -6.90 18.26
N ALA A 7 5.73 -5.72 18.39
CA ALA A 7 5.66 -4.72 17.33
C ALA A 7 7.04 -4.17 16.92
N ILE A 8 7.91 -3.91 17.90
CA ILE A 8 9.30 -3.48 17.67
C ILE A 8 10.09 -4.59 16.98
N ASP A 9 10.03 -5.82 17.50
CA ASP A 9 10.72 -6.99 16.91
C ASP A 9 10.28 -7.22 15.45
N GLN A 10 8.97 -7.11 15.16
CA GLN A 10 8.43 -7.21 13.80
C GLN A 10 8.89 -6.08 12.89
N THR A 11 9.07 -4.87 13.42
CA THR A 11 9.56 -3.71 12.67
C THR A 11 11.03 -3.88 12.32
N THR A 12 11.86 -4.29 13.27
CA THR A 12 13.27 -4.64 13.05
C THR A 12 13.40 -5.76 12.02
N GLN A 13 12.62 -6.84 12.16
CA GLN A 13 12.61 -7.95 11.19
C GLN A 13 12.20 -7.48 9.79
N THR A 14 11.22 -6.58 9.70
CA THR A 14 10.79 -6.01 8.43
C THR A 14 11.92 -5.20 7.79
N ILE A 15 12.60 -4.35 8.54
CA ILE A 15 13.75 -3.55 8.06
C ILE A 15 14.87 -4.47 7.57
N ASP A 16 15.22 -5.51 8.32
CA ASP A 16 16.26 -6.48 7.93
C ASP A 16 15.91 -7.19 6.61
N MET A 17 14.64 -7.60 6.45
CA MET A 17 14.16 -8.23 5.23
C MET A 17 14.21 -7.27 4.03
N ARG A 18 13.83 -6.00 4.22
CA ARG A 18 13.94 -4.96 3.19
C ARG A 18 15.40 -4.73 2.78
N ALA A 19 16.31 -4.65 3.74
CA ALA A 19 17.74 -4.50 3.49
C ALA A 19 18.32 -5.70 2.72
N LYS A 20 17.91 -6.92 3.07
CA LYS A 20 18.30 -8.14 2.34
C LYS A 20 17.81 -8.10 0.89
N TYR A 21 16.55 -7.76 0.65
CA TYR A 21 16.01 -7.67 -0.71
C TYR A 21 16.66 -6.55 -1.52
N TYR A 22 16.99 -5.41 -0.89
CA TYR A 22 17.71 -4.34 -1.55
C TYR A 22 19.12 -4.77 -1.99
N ARG A 23 19.86 -5.49 -1.14
CA ARG A 23 21.17 -6.04 -1.52
C ARG A 23 21.07 -7.01 -2.69
N ILE A 24 20.06 -7.89 -2.68
CA ILE A 24 19.81 -8.82 -3.79
C ILE A 24 19.49 -8.05 -5.08
N LEU A 25 18.68 -6.98 -5.00
CA LEU A 25 18.39 -6.12 -6.14
C LEU A 25 19.68 -5.49 -6.70
N VAL A 26 20.52 -4.89 -5.86
CA VAL A 26 21.78 -4.26 -6.28
C VAL A 26 22.68 -5.28 -6.98
N ILE A 27 22.83 -6.49 -6.42
CA ILE A 27 23.60 -7.58 -7.04
C ILE A 27 23.02 -7.94 -8.41
N ALA A 28 21.69 -8.12 -8.51
CA ALA A 28 21.04 -8.45 -9.77
C ALA A 28 21.22 -7.37 -10.83
N VAL A 29 21.07 -6.10 -10.46
CA VAL A 29 21.27 -4.95 -11.36
C VAL A 29 22.71 -4.92 -11.88
N VAL A 30 23.70 -5.03 -11.00
CA VAL A 30 25.13 -5.04 -11.37
C VAL A 30 25.45 -6.22 -12.30
N LEU A 31 24.97 -7.43 -11.98
CA LEU A 31 25.19 -8.62 -12.80
C LEU A 31 24.58 -8.47 -14.20
N VAL A 32 23.32 -8.04 -14.30
CA VAL A 32 22.64 -7.83 -15.59
C VAL A 32 23.38 -6.78 -16.42
N SER A 33 23.80 -5.67 -15.82
CA SER A 33 24.55 -4.63 -16.51
C SER A 33 25.91 -5.12 -17.01
N LEU A 34 26.71 -5.76 -16.16
CA LEU A 34 28.04 -6.26 -16.54
C LEU A 34 27.96 -7.33 -17.64
N VAL A 35 27.04 -8.30 -17.50
CA VAL A 35 26.82 -9.34 -18.52
C VAL A 35 26.42 -8.70 -19.86
N SER A 36 25.53 -7.72 -19.85
CA SER A 36 25.09 -7.03 -21.07
C SER A 36 26.24 -6.30 -21.78
N ILE A 37 27.10 -5.62 -21.02
CA ILE A 37 28.27 -4.90 -21.56
C ILE A 37 29.32 -5.88 -22.10
N ILE A 38 29.71 -6.88 -21.32
CA ILE A 38 30.71 -7.89 -21.72
C ILE A 38 30.24 -8.61 -22.98
N TRP A 39 28.96 -9.01 -23.02
CA TRP A 39 28.39 -9.68 -24.19
C TRP A 39 28.37 -8.78 -25.42
N SER A 40 28.06 -7.48 -25.26
CA SER A 40 28.11 -6.49 -26.37
C SER A 40 29.52 -6.35 -26.95
N LEU A 41 30.55 -6.33 -26.10
CA LEU A 41 31.94 -6.25 -26.52
C LEU A 41 32.38 -7.52 -27.27
N ILE A 42 32.03 -8.71 -26.77
CA ILE A 42 32.41 -10.00 -27.39
C ILE A 42 31.71 -10.18 -28.74
N ALA A 43 30.39 -9.91 -28.80
CA ALA A 43 29.61 -10.10 -30.02
C ALA A 43 29.78 -8.96 -31.04
N TRP A 44 30.48 -7.88 -30.66
CA TRP A 44 30.61 -6.63 -31.41
C TRP A 44 29.27 -6.10 -31.96
N ALA A 45 28.23 -6.26 -31.16
CA ALA A 45 26.86 -5.91 -31.52
C ALA A 45 26.23 -5.08 -30.40
N TRP A 46 25.35 -4.15 -30.76
CA TRP A 46 24.62 -3.29 -29.82
C TRP A 46 23.37 -3.96 -29.23
N SER A 47 22.86 -5.02 -29.88
CA SER A 47 21.70 -5.80 -29.43
C SER A 47 21.73 -6.24 -27.95
N PRO A 48 22.86 -6.75 -27.40
CA PRO A 48 22.95 -7.19 -26.00
C PRO A 48 22.73 -6.07 -24.99
N LEU A 49 22.96 -4.80 -25.36
CA LEU A 49 22.63 -3.67 -24.48
C LEU A 49 21.13 -3.51 -24.28
N ALA A 50 20.28 -4.06 -25.16
CA ALA A 50 18.85 -4.12 -24.95
C ALA A 50 18.50 -4.96 -23.69
N CYS A 51 19.37 -5.87 -23.24
CA CYS A 51 19.18 -6.57 -21.98
C CYS A 51 19.14 -5.62 -20.77
N CYS A 52 19.69 -4.39 -20.86
CA CYS A 52 19.51 -3.38 -19.82
C CYS A 52 18.04 -2.98 -19.60
N PHE A 53 17.15 -3.17 -20.59
CA PHE A 53 15.71 -2.97 -20.38
C PHE A 53 15.11 -3.99 -19.40
N SER A 54 15.76 -5.14 -19.18
CA SER A 54 15.36 -6.11 -18.15
C SER A 54 15.58 -5.61 -16.71
N LEU A 55 16.33 -4.52 -16.52
CA LEU A 55 16.43 -3.85 -15.22
C LEU A 55 15.08 -3.30 -14.75
N ILE A 56 14.21 -2.90 -15.70
CA ILE A 56 12.85 -2.41 -15.39
C ILE A 56 12.03 -3.50 -14.64
N PRO A 57 11.88 -4.73 -15.17
CA PRO A 57 11.21 -5.80 -14.43
C PRO A 57 11.89 -6.13 -13.11
N VAL A 58 13.22 -6.17 -13.06
CA VAL A 58 13.98 -6.51 -11.85
C VAL A 58 13.69 -5.50 -10.73
N CYS A 59 13.79 -4.20 -11.02
CA CYS A 59 13.46 -3.13 -10.08
C CYS A 59 11.97 -3.15 -9.70
N GLY A 60 11.09 -3.31 -10.69
CA GLY A 60 9.66 -3.33 -10.45
C GLY A 60 9.23 -4.51 -9.57
N PHE A 61 9.84 -5.68 -9.75
CA PHE A 61 9.63 -6.85 -8.91
C PHE A 61 10.03 -6.54 -7.46
N TYR A 62 11.21 -5.99 -7.23
CA TYR A 62 11.63 -5.55 -5.90
C TYR A 62 10.61 -4.61 -5.25
N PHE A 63 10.16 -3.56 -5.95
CA PHE A 63 9.16 -2.63 -5.39
C PHE A 63 7.84 -3.32 -5.07
N SER A 64 7.42 -4.30 -5.87
CA SER A 64 6.20 -5.08 -5.59
C SER A 64 6.34 -5.89 -4.30
N PHE A 65 7.50 -6.54 -4.08
CA PHE A 65 7.77 -7.29 -2.86
C PHE A 65 7.92 -6.39 -1.63
N ASP A 66 8.65 -5.28 -1.76
CA ASP A 66 8.82 -4.30 -0.68
C ASP A 66 7.47 -3.75 -0.21
N ASN A 67 6.59 -3.37 -1.15
CA ASN A 67 5.25 -2.90 -0.81
C ASN A 67 4.38 -3.98 -0.15
N ARG A 68 4.49 -5.25 -0.57
CA ARG A 68 3.77 -6.35 0.08
C ARG A 68 4.23 -6.55 1.52
N LEU A 69 5.54 -6.50 1.75
CA LEU A 69 6.14 -6.62 3.06
C LEU A 69 5.69 -5.46 3.97
N LEU A 70 5.71 -4.22 3.46
CA LEU A 70 5.23 -3.04 4.18
C LEU A 70 3.73 -3.11 4.48
N ASN A 71 2.90 -3.50 3.52
CA ASN A 71 1.46 -3.67 3.75
C ASN A 71 1.17 -4.70 4.84
N HIS A 72 1.92 -5.80 4.85
CA HIS A 72 1.77 -6.85 5.87
C HIS A 72 2.16 -6.34 7.25
N TRP A 73 3.33 -5.70 7.38
CA TRP A 73 3.79 -5.04 8.61
C TRP A 73 2.76 -4.02 9.11
N GLN A 74 2.31 -3.13 8.23
CA GLN A 74 1.33 -2.09 8.54
C GLN A 74 0.01 -2.68 9.01
N SER A 75 -0.48 -3.73 8.34
CA SER A 75 -1.76 -4.35 8.70
C SER A 75 -1.73 -4.96 10.11
N ARG A 76 -0.61 -5.55 10.53
CA ARG A 76 -0.42 -6.08 11.89
C ARG A 76 -0.40 -4.96 12.92
N LEU A 77 0.31 -3.87 12.64
CA LEU A 77 0.34 -2.71 13.53
C LEU A 77 -1.04 -2.08 13.69
N LEU A 78 -1.78 -1.91 12.58
CA LEU A 78 -3.15 -1.40 12.62
C LEU A 78 -4.10 -2.32 13.38
N ASP A 79 -3.91 -3.64 13.30
CA ASP A 79 -4.69 -4.62 14.07
C ASP A 79 -4.44 -4.47 15.57
N SER A 80 -3.18 -4.50 16.02
CA SER A 80 -2.81 -4.28 17.43
C SER A 80 -3.28 -2.92 17.95
N TRP A 81 -3.19 -1.87 17.13
CA TRP A 81 -3.69 -0.55 17.49
C TRP A 81 -5.22 -0.53 17.63
N SER A 82 -5.94 -1.19 16.72
CA SER A 82 -7.41 -1.28 16.80
C SER A 82 -7.87 -2.04 18.04
N ASN A 83 -7.07 -3.00 18.51
CA ASN A 83 -7.28 -3.76 19.75
C ASN A 83 -6.76 -3.03 21.01
N ARG A 84 -6.27 -1.79 20.88
CA ARG A 84 -5.71 -0.98 21.99
C ARG A 84 -4.48 -1.60 22.66
N GLU A 85 -3.78 -2.49 21.97
CA GLU A 85 -2.57 -3.13 22.48
C GLU A 85 -1.34 -2.22 22.36
N ILE A 86 -1.37 -1.30 21.39
CA ILE A 86 -0.31 -0.32 21.12
C ILE A 86 -0.90 1.07 20.89
N ASP A 87 -0.12 2.08 21.21
CA ASP A 87 -0.33 3.50 20.92
C ASP A 87 0.71 3.91 19.87
N PHE A 88 0.28 4.56 18.77
CA PHE A 88 1.20 4.83 17.67
C PHE A 88 2.22 5.90 17.99
N HIS A 89 1.88 6.87 18.86
CA HIS A 89 2.82 7.88 19.30
C HIS A 89 3.95 7.27 20.12
N ALA A 90 3.59 6.48 21.15
CA ALA A 90 4.56 5.78 21.98
C ALA A 90 5.42 4.79 21.17
N PHE A 91 4.80 4.04 20.25
CA PHE A 91 5.50 3.12 19.36
C PHE A 91 6.47 3.86 18.43
N SER A 92 6.02 4.93 17.77
CA SER A 92 6.84 5.76 16.88
C SER A 92 8.05 6.34 17.60
N SER A 93 7.84 6.90 18.81
CA SER A 93 8.92 7.42 19.65
C SER A 93 9.91 6.31 20.06
N ALA A 94 9.41 5.13 20.43
CA ALA A 94 10.26 4.01 20.83
C ALA A 94 11.11 3.49 19.67
N VAL A 95 10.53 3.31 18.48
CA VAL A 95 11.26 2.83 17.29
C VAL A 95 12.27 3.88 16.80
N SER A 96 11.90 5.17 16.83
CA SER A 96 12.80 6.27 16.42
C SER A 96 13.99 6.46 17.37
N ALA A 97 13.87 6.02 18.63
CA ALA A 97 14.98 6.05 19.59
C ALA A 97 16.02 4.94 19.36
N ILE A 98 15.74 3.95 18.51
CA ILE A 98 16.66 2.84 18.22
C ILE A 98 17.72 3.30 17.20
N SER A 99 18.88 3.72 17.71
CA SER A 99 20.00 4.25 16.90
C SER A 99 20.61 3.27 15.90
N THR A 100 20.35 1.96 16.03
CA THR A 100 20.84 0.95 15.09
C THR A 100 19.99 0.85 13.83
N LEU A 101 18.78 1.43 13.81
CA LEU A 101 17.90 1.38 12.66
C LEU A 101 18.18 2.56 11.70
N PRO A 102 18.09 2.37 10.37
CA PRO A 102 18.27 3.46 9.42
C PRO A 102 17.14 4.48 9.53
N GLU A 103 17.46 5.69 10.01
CA GLU A 103 16.48 6.74 10.32
C GLU A 103 15.51 7.03 9.17
N GLY A 104 16.01 7.24 7.94
CA GLY A 104 15.15 7.51 6.78
C GLY A 104 14.23 6.35 6.41
N THR A 105 14.64 5.10 6.67
CA THR A 105 13.79 3.92 6.44
C THR A 105 12.68 3.85 7.49
N VAL A 106 13.02 4.08 8.76
CA VAL A 106 12.08 4.12 9.87
C VAL A 106 11.06 5.23 9.67
N GLN A 107 11.50 6.46 9.41
CA GLN A 107 10.61 7.60 9.15
C GLN A 107 9.69 7.34 7.96
N GLY A 108 10.22 6.78 6.87
CA GLY A 108 9.41 6.41 5.70
C GLY A 108 8.36 5.35 6.01
N MET A 109 8.66 4.37 6.88
CA MET A 109 7.70 3.37 7.34
C MET A 109 6.65 3.97 8.28
N LEU A 110 7.06 4.77 9.25
CA LEU A 110 6.17 5.42 10.21
C LEU A 110 5.23 6.43 9.53
N ALA A 111 5.70 7.11 8.48
CA ALA A 111 4.87 7.98 7.65
C ALA A 111 3.74 7.22 6.91
N THR A 112 3.78 5.89 6.86
CA THR A 112 2.67 5.10 6.33
C THR A 112 1.55 4.86 7.35
N LEU A 113 1.85 5.02 8.64
CA LEU A 113 0.85 4.88 9.70
C LEU A 113 -0.01 6.16 9.80
N PRO A 114 -1.19 6.08 10.45
CA PRO A 114 -1.91 7.29 10.87
C PRO A 114 -0.98 8.19 11.69
N GLN A 115 -0.88 9.48 11.35
CA GLN A 115 0.07 10.38 12.01
C GLN A 115 -0.39 10.74 13.42
N ALA A 116 0.54 10.65 14.38
CA ALA A 116 0.28 10.78 15.80
C ALA A 116 -0.16 12.18 16.28
N GLY A 117 -0.03 13.21 15.44
CA GLY A 117 -0.37 14.60 15.79
C GLY A 117 -1.83 14.78 16.20
N ASP A 118 -2.76 14.02 15.59
CA ASP A 118 -4.20 14.04 15.89
C ASP A 118 -4.62 12.94 16.88
N LEU A 119 -3.64 12.21 17.42
CA LEU A 119 -3.82 10.96 18.14
C LEU A 119 -3.55 11.10 19.65
N LEU A 120 -3.34 12.30 20.19
CA LEU A 120 -3.48 12.55 21.64
C LEU A 120 -4.91 12.24 22.14
N ALA A 121 -5.88 12.14 21.22
CA ALA A 121 -7.21 11.61 21.47
C ALA A 121 -7.34 10.08 21.26
N GLU A 122 -6.29 9.36 20.85
CA GLU A 122 -6.35 7.93 20.48
C GLU A 122 -7.04 7.09 21.54
N GLN A 123 -6.62 7.21 22.79
CA GLN A 123 -7.20 6.44 23.90
C GLN A 123 -8.71 6.67 24.05
N LYS A 124 -9.20 7.85 23.67
CA LYS A 124 -10.62 8.22 23.72
C LYS A 124 -11.40 7.74 22.49
N VAL A 125 -10.74 7.34 21.41
CA VAL A 125 -11.40 6.75 20.24
C VAL A 125 -11.89 5.35 20.58
N SER A 126 -13.16 5.07 20.27
CA SER A 126 -13.76 3.76 20.48
C SER A 126 -13.10 2.67 19.62
N PRO A 127 -13.11 1.40 20.08
CA PRO A 127 -12.57 0.29 19.30
C PRO A 127 -13.18 0.18 17.90
N SER A 128 -14.49 0.38 17.76
CA SER A 128 -15.17 0.35 16.46
C SER A 128 -14.67 1.44 15.51
N THR A 129 -14.54 2.69 15.98
CA THR A 129 -13.98 3.76 15.15
C THR A 129 -12.53 3.45 14.74
N ARG A 130 -11.70 2.89 15.63
CA ARG A 130 -10.34 2.46 15.28
C ARG A 130 -10.34 1.36 14.21
N GLN A 131 -11.22 0.36 14.32
CA GLN A 131 -11.34 -0.70 13.31
C GLN A 131 -11.75 -0.17 11.94
N ALA A 132 -12.65 0.81 11.89
CA ALA A 132 -13.05 1.46 10.64
C ALA A 132 -11.88 2.23 10.01
N VAL A 133 -11.12 2.99 10.81
CA VAL A 133 -9.91 3.69 10.37
C VAL A 133 -8.85 2.71 9.89
N ALA A 134 -8.58 1.63 10.64
CA ALA A 134 -7.65 0.58 10.23
C ALA A 134 -8.05 -0.07 8.89
N ALA A 135 -9.34 -0.36 8.69
CA ALA A 135 -9.86 -0.89 7.43
C ALA A 135 -9.67 0.08 6.26
N LEU A 136 -9.82 1.38 6.50
CA LEU A 136 -9.59 2.43 5.51
C LEU A 136 -8.11 2.52 5.12
N PHE A 137 -7.21 2.63 6.11
CA PHE A 137 -5.77 2.71 5.87
C PHE A 137 -5.24 1.46 5.14
N THR A 138 -5.56 0.26 5.63
CA THR A 138 -5.16 -0.98 4.95
C THR A 138 -5.64 -1.03 3.50
N THR A 139 -6.83 -0.52 3.20
CA THR A 139 -7.34 -0.43 1.83
C THR A 139 -6.59 0.61 0.99
N LYS A 140 -6.27 1.79 1.56
CA LYS A 140 -5.48 2.84 0.89
C LYS A 140 -4.15 2.29 0.38
N TYR A 141 -3.39 1.67 1.27
CA TYR A 141 -2.06 1.17 0.98
C TYR A 141 -2.10 -0.04 0.06
N ALA A 142 -3.08 -0.92 0.21
CA ALA A 142 -3.26 -2.03 -0.71
C ALA A 142 -3.61 -1.55 -2.13
N CYS A 143 -4.47 -0.54 -2.30
CA CYS A 143 -4.75 0.06 -3.60
C CYS A 143 -3.51 0.72 -4.23
N ARG A 144 -2.70 1.42 -3.42
CA ARG A 144 -1.43 2.02 -3.87
C ARG A 144 -0.43 0.96 -4.32
N SER A 145 -0.29 -0.12 -3.54
CA SER A 145 0.56 -1.26 -3.85
C SER A 145 0.13 -1.96 -5.12
N ASP A 146 -1.17 -2.22 -5.31
CA ASP A 146 -1.70 -2.84 -6.53
C ASP A 146 -1.44 -1.96 -7.75
N MET A 147 -1.58 -0.64 -7.62
CA MET A 147 -1.27 0.30 -8.69
C MET A 147 0.21 0.25 -9.08
N LEU A 148 1.12 0.22 -8.10
CA LEU A 148 2.55 0.11 -8.37
C LEU A 148 2.88 -1.24 -9.02
N ALA A 149 2.32 -2.35 -8.53
CA ALA A 149 2.51 -3.67 -9.11
C ALA A 149 2.00 -3.74 -10.56
N LEU A 150 0.82 -3.18 -10.84
CA LEU A 150 0.27 -3.11 -12.19
C LEU A 150 1.13 -2.26 -13.13
N LYS A 151 1.60 -1.09 -12.67
CA LYS A 151 2.52 -0.25 -13.46
C LYS A 151 3.82 -0.97 -13.77
N THR A 152 4.39 -1.66 -12.77
CA THR A 152 5.56 -2.53 -12.95
C THR A 152 5.31 -3.59 -14.02
N VAL A 153 4.17 -4.29 -13.96
CA VAL A 153 3.82 -5.33 -14.94
C VAL A 153 3.67 -4.72 -16.33
N ALA A 154 3.03 -3.55 -16.46
CA ALA A 154 2.92 -2.82 -17.72
C ALA A 154 4.32 -2.53 -18.31
N SER A 155 5.19 -1.90 -17.52
CA SER A 155 6.54 -1.53 -17.94
C SER A 155 7.39 -2.76 -18.27
N THR A 156 7.18 -3.87 -17.56
CA THR A 156 7.84 -5.16 -17.85
C THR A 156 7.40 -5.72 -19.20
N ILE A 157 6.09 -5.76 -19.48
CA ILE A 157 5.57 -6.25 -20.77
C ILE A 157 6.14 -5.41 -21.91
N VAL A 158 6.12 -4.07 -21.77
CA VAL A 158 6.68 -3.16 -22.78
C VAL A 158 8.17 -3.40 -22.97
N ALA A 159 8.95 -3.49 -21.87
CA ALA A 159 10.39 -3.75 -21.94
C ALA A 159 10.71 -5.07 -22.65
N VAL A 160 10.03 -6.16 -22.28
CA VAL A 160 10.20 -7.48 -22.91
C VAL A 160 9.81 -7.45 -24.38
N SER A 161 8.67 -6.83 -24.72
CA SER A 161 8.23 -6.65 -26.10
C SER A 161 9.27 -5.94 -26.96
N VAL A 162 9.89 -4.88 -26.44
CA VAL A 162 10.96 -4.15 -27.13
C VAL A 162 12.20 -5.02 -27.31
N ILE A 163 12.65 -5.74 -26.28
CA ILE A 163 13.80 -6.64 -26.36
C ILE A 163 13.58 -7.71 -27.46
N VAL A 164 12.42 -8.36 -27.45
CA VAL A 164 12.07 -9.41 -28.42
C VAL A 164 11.98 -8.81 -29.84
N SER A 165 11.37 -7.63 -29.99
CA SER A 165 11.24 -6.97 -31.29
C SER A 165 12.61 -6.63 -31.90
N ILE A 166 13.54 -6.10 -31.10
CA ILE A 166 14.91 -5.79 -31.53
C ILE A 166 15.67 -7.09 -31.87
N GLY A 167 15.59 -8.11 -31.01
CA GLY A 167 16.33 -9.36 -31.16
C GLY A 167 15.93 -10.16 -32.40
N TYR A 168 14.62 -10.24 -32.68
CA TYR A 168 14.10 -11.03 -33.80
C TYR A 168 13.79 -10.21 -35.05
N ARG A 169 13.93 -8.87 -35.00
CA ARG A 169 13.50 -7.93 -36.06
C ARG A 169 12.03 -8.12 -36.48
N MET A 170 11.18 -8.50 -35.53
CA MET A 170 9.75 -8.72 -35.74
C MET A 170 8.93 -7.58 -35.11
N TRP A 171 7.86 -7.15 -35.78
CA TRP A 171 6.96 -6.11 -35.28
C TRP A 171 5.84 -6.67 -34.39
N GLN A 172 5.51 -7.96 -34.51
CA GLN A 172 4.42 -8.60 -33.76
C GLN A 172 4.52 -8.44 -32.22
N PRO A 173 5.70 -8.54 -31.57
CA PRO A 173 5.83 -8.34 -30.13
C PRO A 173 5.39 -6.95 -29.64
N LEU A 174 5.36 -5.95 -30.53
CA LEU A 174 4.89 -4.59 -30.21
C LEU A 174 3.40 -4.56 -29.88
N LEU A 175 2.61 -5.57 -30.28
CA LEU A 175 1.23 -5.72 -29.82
C LEU A 175 1.13 -5.84 -28.29
N GLY A 176 2.21 -6.25 -27.61
CA GLY A 176 2.30 -6.21 -26.14
C GLY A 176 2.10 -4.81 -25.54
N MET A 177 2.30 -3.73 -26.32
CA MET A 177 1.97 -2.37 -25.90
C MET A 177 0.47 -2.17 -25.64
N MET A 178 -0.41 -2.99 -26.20
CA MET A 178 -1.85 -2.98 -25.87
C MET A 178 -2.11 -3.27 -24.39
N ALA A 179 -1.18 -3.95 -23.68
CA ALA A 179 -1.29 -4.14 -22.24
C ALA A 179 -1.38 -2.82 -21.46
N VAL A 180 -0.77 -1.74 -21.98
CA VAL A 180 -0.85 -0.40 -21.37
C VAL A 180 -2.29 0.12 -21.34
N ILE A 181 -3.14 -0.30 -22.28
CA ILE A 181 -4.56 0.07 -22.34
C ILE A 181 -5.41 -0.82 -21.41
N VAL A 182 -5.08 -2.11 -21.32
CA VAL A 182 -5.84 -3.07 -20.49
C VAL A 182 -5.62 -2.85 -18.99
N ILE A 183 -4.42 -2.40 -18.60
CA ILE A 183 -4.03 -2.27 -17.19
C ILE A 183 -4.85 -1.22 -16.41
N PRO A 184 -5.12 -0.01 -16.93
CA PRO A 184 -6.03 0.94 -16.29
C PRO A 184 -7.44 0.38 -16.06
N LEU A 185 -7.97 -0.43 -16.98
CA LEU A 185 -9.29 -1.06 -16.83
C LEU A 185 -9.27 -2.10 -15.69
N ALA A 186 -8.23 -2.94 -15.63
CA ALA A 186 -8.03 -3.87 -14.53
C ALA A 186 -7.87 -3.14 -13.19
N GLN A 187 -7.13 -2.02 -13.17
CA GLN A 187 -6.93 -1.19 -11.99
C GLN A 187 -8.26 -0.65 -11.44
N ASN A 188 -9.13 -0.12 -12.31
CA ASN A 188 -10.44 0.40 -11.90
C ASN A 188 -11.32 -0.70 -11.31
N ARG A 189 -11.30 -1.90 -11.92
CA ARG A 189 -12.06 -3.05 -11.42
C ARG A 189 -11.57 -3.53 -10.05
N MET A 190 -10.25 -3.63 -9.85
CA MET A 190 -9.68 -4.04 -8.56
C MET A 190 -9.94 -3.00 -7.47
N LYS A 191 -9.80 -1.70 -7.78
CA LYS A 191 -10.17 -0.60 -6.87
C LYS A 191 -11.63 -0.72 -6.46
N ALA A 192 -12.55 -0.86 -7.41
CA ALA A 192 -13.98 -0.99 -7.13
C ALA A 192 -14.28 -2.19 -6.22
N TRP A 193 -13.62 -3.34 -6.47
CA TRP A 193 -13.77 -4.53 -5.63
C TRP A 193 -13.25 -4.32 -4.20
N ARG A 194 -12.05 -3.75 -4.03
CA ARG A 194 -11.50 -3.45 -2.69
C ARG A 194 -12.36 -2.42 -1.96
N PHE A 195 -12.87 -1.42 -2.68
CA PHE A 195 -13.80 -0.44 -2.11
C PHE A 195 -15.08 -1.08 -1.64
N LYS A 196 -15.67 -1.98 -2.42
CA LYS A 196 -16.85 -2.72 -1.99
C LYS A 196 -16.58 -3.47 -0.68
N LYS A 197 -15.47 -4.20 -0.58
CA LYS A 197 -15.10 -4.96 0.62
C LYS A 197 -14.83 -4.05 1.83
N MET A 198 -14.20 -2.90 1.61
CA MET A 198 -13.97 -1.89 2.65
C MET A 198 -15.30 -1.31 3.15
N LYS A 199 -16.21 -0.96 2.24
CA LYS A 199 -17.56 -0.45 2.55
C LYS A 199 -18.33 -1.44 3.41
N GLU A 200 -18.33 -2.72 3.05
CA GLU A 200 -18.99 -3.78 3.83
C GLU A 200 -18.42 -3.89 5.26
N LYS A 201 -17.10 -3.78 5.42
CA LYS A 201 -16.46 -3.78 6.74
C LYS A 201 -16.84 -2.56 7.57
N ILE A 202 -16.77 -1.36 6.98
CA ILE A 202 -17.08 -0.11 7.67
C ILE A 202 -18.56 -0.08 8.07
N ALA A 203 -19.47 -0.48 7.18
CA ALA A 203 -20.91 -0.58 7.47
C ALA A 203 -21.20 -1.54 8.63
N LYS A 204 -20.50 -2.69 8.70
CA LYS A 204 -20.64 -3.62 9.83
C LYS A 204 -20.19 -2.99 11.16
N VAL A 205 -19.13 -2.19 11.13
CA VAL A 205 -18.53 -1.58 12.31
C VAL A 205 -19.29 -0.32 12.75
N SER A 206 -19.85 0.46 11.81
CA SER A 206 -20.61 1.67 12.11
C SER A 206 -21.95 1.40 12.81
N ARG A 207 -22.43 0.15 12.77
CA ARG A 207 -23.62 -0.29 13.50
C ARG A 207 -23.35 -0.57 14.99
N GLN A 208 -22.09 -0.55 15.41
CA GLN A 208 -21.74 -0.74 16.81
C GLN A 208 -22.05 0.53 17.61
N PRO A 209 -22.61 0.42 18.83
CA PRO A 209 -23.11 1.57 19.59
C PRO A 209 -22.00 2.53 20.06
N ASP A 210 -20.75 2.07 20.07
CA ASP A 210 -19.58 2.86 20.44
C ASP A 210 -18.98 3.62 19.24
N PHE A 211 -19.50 3.46 18.02
CA PHE A 211 -18.95 4.10 16.84
C PHE A 211 -19.17 5.62 16.87
N ASN A 212 -18.07 6.37 16.90
CA ASN A 212 -18.09 7.82 16.80
C ASN A 212 -17.90 8.26 15.34
N LYS A 213 -19.00 8.70 14.71
CA LYS A 213 -19.05 9.15 13.31
C LYS A 213 -18.25 10.43 13.07
N GLU A 214 -18.31 11.39 13.98
CA GLU A 214 -17.61 12.68 13.86
C GLU A 214 -16.10 12.47 13.85
N LYS A 215 -15.58 11.70 14.81
CA LYS A 215 -14.16 11.34 14.87
C LYS A 215 -13.71 10.54 13.65
N TYR A 216 -14.54 9.61 13.17
CA TYR A 216 -14.24 8.88 11.94
C TYR A 216 -14.11 9.82 10.73
N LEU A 217 -15.03 10.79 10.57
CA LEU A 217 -14.99 11.76 9.48
C LEU A 217 -13.80 12.71 9.58
N GLU A 218 -13.43 13.15 10.78
CA GLU A 218 -12.22 13.94 11.04
C GLU A 218 -10.96 13.22 10.52
N TYR A 219 -10.80 11.93 10.85
CA TYR A 219 -9.68 11.13 10.34
C TYR A 219 -9.73 10.93 8.82
N VAL A 220 -10.93 10.82 8.25
CA VAL A 220 -11.12 10.66 6.80
C VAL A 220 -10.77 11.93 6.03
N ASP A 221 -11.08 13.11 6.59
CA ASP A 221 -10.87 14.40 5.92
C ASP A 221 -9.39 14.76 5.82
N ASP A 222 -8.62 14.55 6.91
CA ASP A 222 -7.16 14.73 6.91
C ASP A 222 -6.44 13.76 5.94
N LEU A 223 -7.03 12.57 5.79
CA LEU A 223 -6.69 11.59 4.79
C LEU A 223 -7.08 12.13 3.40
N SER A 224 -6.32 13.08 2.85
CA SER A 224 -6.41 13.57 1.46
C SER A 224 -6.55 12.43 0.43
N TRP A 225 -7.79 12.00 0.20
CA TRP A 225 -8.11 10.78 -0.51
C TRP A 225 -8.59 11.13 -1.92
N ALA A 226 -7.67 11.11 -2.86
CA ALA A 226 -7.96 11.40 -4.27
C ALA A 226 -8.96 10.47 -4.99
N PRO A 227 -9.33 9.26 -4.52
CA PRO A 227 -10.29 8.43 -5.27
C PRO A 227 -11.73 8.39 -4.71
N LEU A 228 -12.01 8.91 -3.50
CA LEU A 228 -13.37 9.01 -2.96
C LEU A 228 -13.58 10.43 -2.46
N SER A 229 -14.58 11.11 -3.00
CA SER A 229 -14.97 12.41 -2.45
C SER A 229 -15.54 12.22 -1.04
N VAL A 230 -15.36 13.21 -0.16
CA VAL A 230 -15.98 13.23 1.19
C VAL A 230 -17.48 12.93 1.09
N SER A 231 -18.16 13.50 0.10
CA SER A 231 -19.59 13.25 -0.16
C SER A 231 -19.94 11.79 -0.48
N GLU A 232 -19.06 11.02 -1.13
CA GLU A 232 -19.28 9.58 -1.34
C GLU A 232 -19.14 8.80 -0.04
N ILE A 233 -18.24 9.23 0.85
CA ILE A 233 -18.07 8.63 2.18
C ILE A 233 -19.28 8.97 3.05
N GLU A 234 -19.73 10.22 3.06
CA GLU A 234 -20.94 10.65 3.75
C GLU A 234 -22.17 9.88 3.27
N ARG A 235 -22.37 9.73 1.96
CA ARG A 235 -23.47 8.92 1.41
C ARG A 235 -23.42 7.47 1.87
N LEU A 236 -22.23 6.89 2.07
CA LEU A 236 -22.11 5.52 2.56
C LEU A 236 -22.48 5.39 4.03
N VAL A 237 -22.13 6.40 4.84
CA VAL A 237 -22.51 6.44 6.24
C VAL A 237 -24.00 6.76 6.39
N GLN A 238 -24.57 7.60 5.52
CA GLN A 238 -25.99 7.98 5.53
C GLN A 238 -26.91 6.91 4.95
N ALA A 239 -26.50 6.19 3.89
CA ALA A 239 -27.32 5.15 3.26
C ALA A 239 -27.58 3.93 4.17
N ASP A 240 -26.84 3.81 5.28
CA ASP A 240 -27.01 2.75 6.27
C ASP A 240 -27.66 3.27 7.57
N GLU A 241 -28.08 4.54 7.64
CA GLU A 241 -29.02 4.98 8.68
C GLU A 241 -30.36 4.30 8.39
N PRO A 242 -30.81 3.39 9.26
CA PRO A 242 -31.99 2.63 8.96
C PRO A 242 -33.20 3.56 9.03
N HIS A 243 -34.07 3.51 8.02
CA HIS A 243 -35.26 4.37 7.88
C HIS A 243 -36.18 4.43 9.12
N TRP A 244 -36.02 3.53 10.10
CA TRP A 244 -36.73 3.60 11.39
C TRP A 244 -36.19 4.70 12.33
N ALA A 245 -34.93 5.13 12.21
CA ALA A 245 -34.38 6.21 13.03
C ALA A 245 -35.07 7.55 12.75
N SER A 246 -35.44 7.80 11.49
CA SER A 246 -36.26 8.96 11.09
C SER A 246 -37.74 8.85 11.53
N ALA A 247 -38.24 7.64 11.77
CA ALA A 247 -39.63 7.44 12.22
C ALA A 247 -39.81 7.71 13.73
N ALA A 248 -38.77 7.49 14.54
CA ALA A 248 -38.83 7.70 15.98
C ALA A 248 -38.87 9.20 16.38
N THR A 249 -38.31 10.08 15.56
CA THR A 249 -38.36 11.55 15.77
C THR A 249 -39.68 12.20 15.34
N GLY A 250 -40.54 11.50 14.60
CA GLY A 250 -41.81 12.04 14.10
C GLY A 250 -43.05 11.70 14.93
N ALA A 251 -42.95 10.82 15.93
CA ALA A 251 -44.11 10.33 16.70
C ALA A 251 -44.38 11.11 18.01
N GLY A 252 -43.70 12.24 18.22
CA GLY A 252 -43.82 13.07 19.43
C GLY A 252 -44.39 14.47 19.21
N GLN A 253 -45.03 14.72 18.06
CA GLN A 253 -45.77 15.97 17.77
C GLN A 253 -47.27 15.71 17.70
#